data_AF-A0A935GVY2-F1
#
_entry.id   AF-A0A935GVY2-F1
#
_cell.length_a   1.000
_cell.length_b   1.000
_cell.length_c   1.000
_cell.angle_alpha   90.00
_cell.angle_beta   90.00
_cell.angle_gamma   90.00
#
_symmetry.space_group_name_H-M   'P 1'
#
loop_
_entity.id
_entity.type
_entity.pdbx_description
1 polymer ?
#
loop_
_entity_poly.entity_id
_entity_poly.type
_entity_poly.pdbx_seq_one_letter_code
_entity_poly.pdbx_strand_id
1 'polypeptide(L)'
;MSQEENSTATEEAHYLSAEQLRPGVYVILDVAWFRHSFTLNSFKIRNAEQVRELRELGLPRYRFDPKRSDAAETLNPVPVPPEPPKADAAKPELDAATLAQREKLAAVSAWRDTVANVERAFGKASTVMKNLNRNLIARPKETLEEMGGLVDQMVSAFLDSQNATLQVMSDKVGGEEVYYHSLNVTILALMLAKDLGFPNEMARELGIGSMLHDIGLIEIPDRVLLKNPEEYNNAERTLRAQHVEYGLAIGRKIGLSPQALAVISQHHEMVDGSGYPKACKGDAISAAARLVAVVNSYDNLCNPLDIQQGHDAT
;
A
#
# COMPACT_ATOMS: atom_id res chain seq x y z
N MET A 1 -35.66 35.15 24.61
CA MET A 1 -34.55 36.12 24.53
C MET A 1 -33.90 35.93 23.18
N SER A 2 -34.31 36.77 22.25
CA SER A 2 -33.78 36.90 20.90
C SER A 2 -32.38 37.51 20.96
N GLN A 3 -31.48 37.06 20.08
CA GLN A 3 -30.62 37.87 19.20
C GLN A 3 -29.40 37.04 18.76
N GLU A 4 -29.51 36.44 17.57
CA GLU A 4 -28.37 36.34 16.66
C GLU A 4 -28.20 37.71 16.02
N GLU A 5 -27.21 38.46 16.47
CA GLU A 5 -26.68 39.62 15.77
C GLU A 5 -25.36 39.21 15.12
N ASN A 6 -25.39 39.01 13.80
CA ASN A 6 -24.22 39.25 12.98
C ASN A 6 -24.67 40.11 11.78
N SER A 7 -24.80 41.40 12.05
CA SER A 7 -25.03 42.47 11.07
C SER A 7 -23.66 43.10 10.80
N THR A 8 -23.07 42.96 9.62
CA THR A 8 -22.92 44.00 8.58
C THR A 8 -21.69 43.55 7.77
N ALA A 9 -21.57 43.65 6.45
CA ALA A 9 -22.22 44.48 5.45
C ALA A 9 -22.30 43.69 4.14
N THR A 10 -23.38 43.89 3.38
CA THR A 10 -23.45 43.58 1.96
C THR A 10 -22.32 44.34 1.25
N GLU A 11 -21.18 43.69 1.05
CA GLU A 11 -20.22 44.10 0.03
C GLU A 11 -20.97 44.03 -1.30
N GLU A 12 -21.14 45.17 -1.97
CA GLU A 12 -21.61 45.18 -3.35
C GLU A 12 -20.71 44.22 -4.13
N ALA A 13 -21.25 43.09 -4.55
CA ALA A 13 -20.48 42.09 -5.26
C ALA A 13 -20.20 42.65 -6.66
N HIS A 14 -18.98 43.16 -6.85
CA HIS A 14 -18.56 43.68 -8.13
C HIS A 14 -18.10 42.52 -9.02
N TYR A 15 -18.61 42.49 -10.25
CA TYR A 15 -18.29 41.45 -11.24
C TYR A 15 -17.66 42.08 -12.48
N LEU A 16 -16.73 41.34 -13.09
CA LEU A 16 -16.12 41.65 -14.38
C LEU A 16 -16.47 40.58 -15.41
N SER A 17 -16.58 41.01 -16.66
CA SER A 17 -16.53 40.07 -17.79
C SER A 17 -15.09 39.62 -18.06
N ALA A 18 -14.94 38.50 -18.76
CA ALA A 18 -13.65 37.95 -19.17
C ALA A 18 -12.79 38.97 -19.96
N GLU A 19 -13.42 39.90 -20.67
CA GLU A 19 -12.78 40.95 -21.48
C GLU A 19 -12.15 42.04 -20.61
N GLN A 20 -12.73 42.32 -19.44
CA GLN A 20 -12.30 43.36 -18.52
C GLN A 20 -11.16 42.91 -17.57
N LEU A 21 -10.81 41.61 -17.59
CA LEU A 21 -9.69 41.08 -16.82
C LEU A 21 -8.36 41.65 -17.31
N ARG A 22 -7.59 42.23 -16.38
CA ARG A 22 -6.27 42.80 -16.63
C ARG A 22 -5.37 42.65 -15.40
N PRO A 23 -4.03 42.67 -15.57
CA PRO A 23 -3.12 42.71 -14.43
C PRO A 23 -3.43 43.89 -13.50
N GLY A 24 -3.29 43.69 -12.19
CA GLY A 24 -3.62 44.67 -11.16
C GLY A 24 -5.01 44.51 -10.52
N VAL A 25 -5.89 43.69 -11.10
CA VAL A 25 -7.23 43.38 -10.53
C VAL A 25 -7.14 42.25 -9.50
N TYR A 26 -7.81 42.41 -8.36
CA TYR A 26 -7.97 41.37 -7.34
C TYR A 26 -9.23 40.56 -7.59
N VAL A 27 -9.07 39.33 -8.08
CA VAL A 27 -10.19 38.44 -8.44
C VAL A 27 -10.48 37.43 -7.34
N ILE A 28 -11.74 37.07 -7.21
CA ILE A 28 -12.25 36.01 -6.34
C ILE A 28 -13.02 35.02 -7.21
N LEU A 29 -12.55 33.78 -7.23
CA LEU A 29 -13.09 32.70 -8.04
C LEU A 29 -14.10 31.93 -7.19
N ASP A 30 -15.37 32.04 -7.54
CA ASP A 30 -16.47 31.30 -6.89
C ASP A 30 -16.58 29.85 -7.46
N VAL A 31 -15.44 29.23 -7.76
CA VAL A 31 -15.31 27.84 -8.22
C VAL A 31 -14.38 27.06 -7.29
N ALA A 32 -14.53 25.73 -7.27
CA ALA A 32 -13.67 24.90 -6.46
C ALA A 32 -12.20 24.99 -6.91
N TRP A 33 -11.26 25.06 -5.95
CA TRP A 33 -9.85 25.36 -6.18
C TRP A 33 -9.15 24.40 -7.16
N PHE A 34 -9.65 23.17 -7.29
CA PHE A 34 -9.14 22.16 -8.24
C PHE A 34 -9.61 22.35 -9.69
N ARG A 35 -10.48 23.33 -9.97
CA ARG A 35 -10.95 23.65 -11.34
C ARG A 35 -10.11 24.72 -12.04
N HIS A 36 -9.04 25.20 -11.40
CA HIS A 36 -8.10 26.15 -11.97
C HIS A 36 -6.67 25.89 -11.48
N SER A 37 -5.68 26.35 -12.24
CA SER A 37 -4.25 26.15 -11.92
C SER A 37 -3.69 27.11 -10.87
N PHE A 38 -4.50 28.01 -10.32
CA PHE A 38 -4.08 28.96 -9.29
C PHE A 38 -4.05 28.34 -7.88
N THR A 39 -3.06 28.75 -7.09
CA THR A 39 -2.84 28.26 -5.72
C THR A 39 -3.95 28.65 -4.73
N LEU A 40 -4.68 29.73 -5.00
CA LEU A 40 -5.71 30.28 -4.12
C LEU A 40 -6.93 30.71 -4.95
N ASN A 41 -8.12 30.64 -4.35
CA ASN A 41 -9.35 31.10 -4.98
C ASN A 41 -9.48 32.63 -5.01
N SER A 42 -8.61 33.37 -4.32
CA SER A 42 -8.59 34.83 -4.35
C SER A 42 -7.16 35.35 -4.45
N PHE A 43 -6.88 36.11 -5.49
CA PHE A 43 -5.54 36.61 -5.75
C PHE A 43 -5.57 37.83 -6.69
N LYS A 44 -4.47 38.57 -6.66
CA LYS A 44 -4.23 39.69 -7.58
C LYS A 44 -3.60 39.18 -8.87
N ILE A 45 -4.18 39.53 -10.02
CA ILE A 45 -3.63 39.19 -11.33
C ILE A 45 -2.31 39.96 -11.51
N ARG A 46 -1.22 39.26 -11.75
CA ARG A 46 0.14 39.83 -11.81
C ARG A 46 0.64 40.05 -13.23
N ASN A 47 0.20 39.23 -14.19
CA ASN A 47 0.71 39.26 -15.56
C ASN A 47 -0.38 38.87 -16.59
N ALA A 48 -0.07 39.07 -17.87
CA ALA A 48 -0.99 38.77 -18.97
C ALA A 48 -1.24 37.27 -19.17
N GLU A 49 -0.36 36.41 -18.65
CA GLU A 49 -0.52 34.95 -18.71
C GLU A 49 -1.66 34.49 -17.80
N GLN A 50 -1.73 35.00 -16.57
CA GLN A 50 -2.84 34.75 -15.65
C GLN A 50 -4.19 35.26 -16.19
N VAL A 51 -4.20 36.33 -16.99
CA VAL A 51 -5.41 36.79 -17.68
C VAL A 51 -5.89 35.77 -18.71
N ARG A 52 -4.97 35.16 -19.47
CA ARG A 52 -5.32 34.12 -20.45
C ARG A 52 -5.88 32.89 -19.77
N GLU A 53 -5.21 32.39 -18.73
CA GLU A 53 -5.69 31.25 -17.94
C GLU A 53 -7.06 31.52 -17.33
N LEU A 54 -7.30 32.72 -16.80
CA LEU A 54 -8.61 33.08 -16.29
C LEU A 54 -9.68 33.06 -17.39
N ARG A 55 -9.40 33.59 -18.58
CA ARG A 55 -10.35 33.55 -19.72
C ARG A 55 -10.64 32.13 -20.18
N GLU A 56 -9.65 31.24 -20.14
CA GLU A 56 -9.81 29.82 -20.49
C GLU A 56 -10.71 29.06 -19.52
N LEU A 57 -10.89 29.54 -18.28
CA LEU A 57 -11.89 28.97 -17.35
C LEU A 57 -13.33 29.13 -17.87
N GLY A 58 -13.57 30.04 -18.83
CA GLY A 58 -14.86 30.23 -19.46
C GLY A 58 -15.97 30.64 -18.50
N LEU A 59 -15.63 31.28 -17.37
CA LEU A 59 -16.64 31.71 -16.41
C LEU A 59 -17.42 32.91 -17.00
N PRO A 60 -18.76 32.94 -16.84
CA PRO A 60 -19.56 34.03 -17.38
C PRO A 60 -19.26 35.37 -16.69
N ARG A 61 -18.76 35.32 -15.45
CA ARG A 61 -18.39 36.49 -14.63
C ARG A 61 -17.31 36.14 -13.62
N TYR A 62 -16.47 37.11 -13.29
CA TYR A 62 -15.42 36.99 -12.27
C TYR A 62 -15.71 38.01 -11.18
N ARG A 63 -15.81 37.56 -9.93
CA ARG A 63 -15.96 38.49 -8.81
C ARG A 63 -14.62 39.19 -8.58
N PHE A 64 -14.66 40.48 -8.28
CA PHE A 64 -13.45 41.23 -7.94
C PHE A 64 -13.68 42.17 -6.77
N ASP A 65 -12.58 42.51 -6.09
CA ASP A 65 -12.57 43.47 -4.98
C ASP A 65 -11.95 44.79 -5.46
N PRO A 66 -12.73 45.87 -5.60
CA PRO A 66 -12.23 47.17 -6.01
C PRO A 66 -11.23 47.78 -5.02
N LYS A 67 -11.38 47.56 -3.70
CA LYS A 67 -10.50 48.17 -2.68
C LYS A 67 -9.10 47.56 -2.70
N ARG A 68 -8.98 46.32 -3.18
CA ARG A 68 -7.70 45.57 -3.29
C ARG A 68 -7.12 45.57 -4.71
N SER A 69 -7.78 46.25 -5.65
CA SER A 69 -7.37 46.37 -7.05
C SER A 69 -6.70 47.71 -7.32
N ASP A 70 -5.61 47.73 -8.09
CA ASP A 70 -4.87 48.96 -8.40
C ASP A 70 -5.58 49.86 -9.43
N ALA A 71 -6.62 49.33 -10.09
CA ALA A 71 -7.25 49.94 -11.25
C ALA A 71 -8.77 50.16 -11.05
N ALA A 72 -9.16 50.48 -9.81
CA ALA A 72 -10.56 50.66 -9.41
C ALA A 72 -11.27 51.81 -10.17
N GLU A 73 -10.55 52.87 -10.55
CA GLU A 73 -11.16 54.08 -11.12
C GLU A 73 -11.64 53.97 -12.58
N THR A 74 -11.34 52.89 -13.29
CA THR A 74 -11.71 52.74 -14.73
C THR A 74 -12.55 51.51 -15.04
N LEU A 75 -13.09 50.84 -14.02
CA LEU A 75 -13.96 49.67 -14.19
C LEU A 75 -15.41 50.09 -13.95
N ASN A 76 -16.15 50.40 -15.01
CA ASN A 76 -17.60 50.60 -14.90
C ASN A 76 -18.25 49.24 -14.59
N PRO A 77 -18.94 49.10 -13.44
CA PRO A 77 -19.67 47.88 -13.13
C PRO A 77 -20.80 47.70 -14.14
N VAL A 78 -20.88 46.52 -14.75
CA VAL A 78 -21.97 46.18 -15.68
C VAL A 78 -23.26 45.96 -14.86
N PRO A 79 -24.40 46.61 -15.20
CA PRO A 79 -25.66 46.37 -14.51
C PRO A 79 -26.12 44.92 -14.70
N VAL A 80 -26.66 44.33 -13.64
CA VAL A 80 -27.16 42.95 -13.59
C VAL A 80 -28.30 42.76 -14.63
N PRO A 81 -28.12 41.93 -15.69
CA PRO A 81 -29.22 41.53 -16.55
C PRO A 81 -29.94 40.29 -15.96
N PRO A 82 -31.25 40.12 -16.21
CA PRO A 82 -32.03 39.03 -15.64
C PRO A 82 -31.59 37.66 -16.19
N GLU A 83 -31.74 36.62 -15.36
CA GLU A 83 -31.35 35.23 -15.68
C GLU A 83 -31.86 34.79 -17.06
N PRO A 84 -31.00 34.18 -17.90
CA PRO A 84 -31.45 33.61 -19.16
C PRO A 84 -32.37 32.41 -18.89
N PRO A 85 -33.35 32.14 -19.77
CA PRO A 85 -34.19 30.96 -19.65
C PRO A 85 -33.32 29.71 -19.68
N LYS A 86 -33.71 28.69 -18.90
CA LYS A 86 -33.09 27.36 -18.93
C LYS A 86 -33.18 26.80 -20.35
N ALA A 87 -32.16 27.10 -21.15
CA ALA A 87 -31.87 26.34 -22.34
C ALA A 87 -31.54 24.93 -21.87
N ASP A 88 -32.22 23.94 -22.43
CA ASP A 88 -31.82 22.55 -22.31
C ASP A 88 -30.33 22.47 -22.63
N ALA A 89 -29.53 22.30 -21.59
CA ALA A 89 -28.11 22.09 -21.71
C ALA A 89 -27.95 20.75 -22.42
N ALA A 90 -27.78 20.81 -23.74
CA ALA A 90 -27.10 19.75 -24.47
C ALA A 90 -25.81 19.49 -23.68
N LYS A 91 -25.72 18.29 -23.08
CA LYS A 91 -24.52 17.84 -22.39
C LYS A 91 -23.35 18.13 -23.33
N PRO A 92 -22.32 18.88 -22.92
CA PRO A 92 -21.14 18.99 -23.76
C PRO A 92 -20.60 17.56 -23.90
N GLU A 93 -20.69 17.00 -25.11
CA GLU A 93 -19.94 15.81 -25.48
C GLU A 93 -18.48 16.18 -25.25
N LEU A 94 -17.92 15.71 -24.13
CA LEU A 94 -16.49 15.81 -23.89
C LEU A 94 -15.81 15.13 -25.08
N ASP A 95 -14.85 15.82 -25.69
CA ASP A 95 -14.08 15.20 -26.76
C ASP A 95 -13.45 13.88 -26.26
N ALA A 96 -13.33 12.90 -27.15
CA ALA A 96 -12.83 11.58 -26.79
C ALA A 96 -11.43 11.64 -26.15
N ALA A 97 -10.65 12.67 -26.48
CA ALA A 97 -9.31 12.92 -25.93
C ALA A 97 -9.34 13.36 -24.45
N THR A 98 -10.26 14.24 -24.05
CA THR A 98 -10.41 14.72 -22.67
C THR A 98 -11.07 13.67 -21.78
N LEU A 99 -11.99 12.86 -22.33
CA LEU A 99 -12.51 11.67 -21.64
C LEU A 99 -11.38 10.67 -21.36
N ALA A 100 -10.61 10.30 -22.40
CA ALA A 100 -9.50 9.37 -22.25
C ALA A 100 -8.42 9.89 -21.27
N GLN A 101 -8.12 11.20 -21.30
CA GLN A 101 -7.16 11.80 -20.37
C GLN A 101 -7.67 11.78 -18.92
N ARG A 102 -8.97 12.04 -18.69
CA ARG A 102 -9.60 11.97 -17.37
C ARG A 102 -9.68 10.54 -16.85
N GLU A 103 -10.04 9.58 -17.70
CA GLU A 103 -10.04 8.16 -17.37
C GLU A 103 -8.64 7.68 -16.98
N LYS A 104 -7.61 8.09 -17.74
CA LYS A 104 -6.22 7.79 -17.41
C LYS A 104 -5.79 8.39 -16.08
N LEU A 105 -6.12 9.65 -15.81
CA LEU A 105 -5.79 10.30 -14.53
C LEU A 105 -6.51 9.63 -13.35
N ALA A 106 -7.78 9.27 -13.54
CA ALA A 106 -8.57 8.56 -12.54
C ALA A 106 -8.02 7.14 -12.29
N ALA A 107 -7.62 6.41 -13.34
CA ALA A 107 -6.99 5.10 -13.22
C ALA A 107 -5.64 5.18 -12.48
N VAL A 108 -4.83 6.20 -12.75
CA VAL A 108 -3.56 6.43 -12.02
C VAL A 108 -3.83 6.78 -10.55
N SER A 109 -4.84 7.61 -10.25
CA SER A 109 -5.21 7.93 -8.86
C SER A 109 -5.71 6.69 -8.13
N ALA A 110 -6.63 5.93 -8.74
CA ALA A 110 -7.15 4.69 -8.16
C ALA A 110 -6.04 3.66 -7.93
N TRP A 111 -5.09 3.54 -8.86
CA TRP A 111 -3.92 2.68 -8.67
C TRP A 111 -3.08 3.11 -7.46
N ARG A 112 -2.79 4.42 -7.34
CA ARG A 112 -2.05 4.95 -6.18
C ARG A 112 -2.78 4.69 -4.86
N ASP A 113 -4.10 4.84 -4.84
CA ASP A 113 -4.91 4.55 -3.67
C ASP A 113 -4.85 3.05 -3.32
N THR A 114 -4.91 2.17 -4.33
CA THR A 114 -4.73 0.72 -4.14
C THR A 114 -3.36 0.39 -3.57
N VAL A 115 -2.29 0.95 -4.13
CA VAL A 115 -0.92 0.74 -3.61
C VAL A 115 -0.81 1.23 -2.17
N ALA A 116 -1.28 2.45 -1.86
CA ALA A 116 -1.27 2.99 -0.50
C ALA A 116 -2.11 2.17 0.49
N ASN A 117 -3.18 1.51 0.03
CA ASN A 117 -3.95 0.57 0.85
C ASN A 117 -3.14 -0.68 1.17
N VAL A 118 -2.48 -1.25 0.16
CA VAL A 118 -1.62 -2.43 0.30
C VAL A 118 -0.42 -2.13 1.19
N GLU A 119 0.26 -0.99 1.03
CA GLU A 119 1.38 -0.57 1.90
C GLU A 119 0.96 -0.50 3.36
N ARG A 120 -0.21 0.10 3.64
CA ARG A 120 -0.75 0.17 5.02
C ARG A 120 -1.09 -1.21 5.56
N ALA A 121 -1.67 -2.09 4.75
CA ALA A 121 -1.95 -3.46 5.15
C ALA A 121 -0.66 -4.24 5.43
N PHE A 122 0.36 -4.08 4.58
CA PHE A 122 1.67 -4.69 4.73
C PHE A 122 2.38 -4.21 6.00
N GLY A 123 2.46 -2.90 6.24
CA GLY A 123 3.08 -2.37 7.46
C GLY A 123 2.38 -2.81 8.75
N LYS A 124 1.04 -2.95 8.72
CA LYS A 124 0.29 -3.57 9.82
C LYS A 124 0.66 -5.04 9.99
N ALA A 125 0.72 -5.80 8.90
CA ALA A 125 1.09 -7.21 8.92
C ALA A 125 2.50 -7.42 9.49
N SER A 126 3.49 -6.62 9.09
CA SER A 126 4.85 -6.65 9.63
C SER A 126 4.88 -6.36 11.13
N THR A 127 4.12 -5.34 11.58
CA THR A 127 4.03 -5.00 13.01
C THR A 127 3.41 -6.13 13.82
N VAL A 128 2.34 -6.74 13.30
CA VAL A 128 1.70 -7.90 13.93
C VAL A 128 2.70 -9.05 13.98
N MET A 129 3.35 -9.41 12.87
CA MET A 129 4.35 -10.48 12.80
C MET A 129 5.47 -10.32 13.84
N LYS A 130 5.99 -9.10 14.01
CA LYS A 130 6.99 -8.79 15.03
C LYS A 130 6.50 -9.04 16.46
N ASN A 131 5.28 -8.62 16.77
CA ASN A 131 4.68 -8.84 18.09
C ASN A 131 4.36 -10.31 18.33
N LEU A 132 3.89 -11.01 17.30
CA LEU A 132 3.58 -12.42 17.35
C LEU A 132 4.82 -13.25 17.72
N ASN A 133 5.95 -13.03 17.05
CA ASN A 133 7.20 -13.74 17.37
C ASN A 133 7.67 -13.50 18.81
N ARG A 134 7.47 -12.28 19.35
CA ARG A 134 7.83 -11.97 20.75
C ARG A 134 6.90 -12.64 21.77
N ASN A 135 5.62 -12.76 21.44
CA ASN A 135 4.59 -13.24 22.37
C ASN A 135 4.28 -14.74 22.21
N LEU A 136 4.75 -15.39 21.14
CA LEU A 136 4.43 -16.77 20.79
C LEU A 136 4.67 -17.76 21.94
N ILE A 137 5.76 -17.57 22.69
CA ILE A 137 6.11 -18.42 23.83
C ILE A 137 5.29 -18.09 25.08
N ALA A 138 4.99 -16.80 25.31
CA ALA A 138 4.28 -16.35 26.50
C ALA A 138 2.77 -16.57 26.42
N ARG A 139 2.18 -16.41 25.23
CA ARG A 139 0.73 -16.46 24.98
C ARG A 139 0.40 -17.19 23.67
N PRO A 140 0.70 -18.49 23.56
CA PRO A 140 0.61 -19.21 22.29
C PRO A 140 -0.80 -19.21 21.69
N LYS A 141 -1.85 -19.41 22.49
CA LYS A 141 -3.23 -19.48 21.97
C LYS A 141 -3.70 -18.16 21.35
N GLU A 142 -3.57 -17.06 22.09
CA GLU A 142 -3.90 -15.70 21.61
C GLU A 142 -3.09 -15.37 20.34
N THR A 143 -1.80 -15.67 20.35
CA THR A 143 -0.89 -15.45 19.21
C THR A 143 -1.34 -16.22 17.97
N LEU A 144 -1.75 -17.49 18.10
CA LEU A 144 -2.22 -18.30 16.97
C LEU A 144 -3.56 -17.81 16.41
N GLU A 145 -4.45 -17.32 17.26
CA GLU A 145 -5.71 -16.68 16.82
C GLU A 145 -5.43 -15.39 16.03
N GLU A 146 -4.53 -14.55 16.53
CA GLU A 146 -4.08 -13.33 15.83
C GLU A 146 -3.38 -13.65 14.49
N MET A 147 -2.52 -14.68 14.43
CA MET A 147 -1.92 -15.18 13.18
C MET A 147 -2.97 -15.57 12.16
N GLY A 148 -3.96 -16.36 12.59
CA GLY A 148 -5.05 -16.78 11.72
C GLY A 148 -5.83 -15.60 11.17
N GLY A 149 -6.17 -14.62 12.02
CA GLY A 149 -6.85 -13.40 11.60
C GLY A 149 -5.99 -12.54 10.65
N LEU A 150 -4.67 -12.58 10.78
CA LEU A 150 -3.76 -11.92 9.85
C LEU A 150 -3.75 -12.63 8.49
N VAL A 151 -3.69 -13.97 8.46
CA VAL A 151 -3.78 -14.76 7.23
C VAL A 151 -5.10 -14.50 6.50
N ASP A 152 -6.22 -14.46 7.22
CA ASP A 152 -7.53 -14.17 6.62
C ASP A 152 -7.58 -12.76 6.01
N GLN A 153 -6.92 -11.78 6.65
CA GLN A 153 -6.75 -10.43 6.11
C GLN A 153 -5.84 -10.42 4.87
N MET A 154 -4.75 -11.18 4.86
CA MET A 154 -3.87 -11.30 3.69
C MET A 154 -4.59 -11.89 2.48
N VAL A 155 -5.35 -12.96 2.71
CA VAL A 155 -6.16 -13.62 1.68
C VAL A 155 -7.17 -12.64 1.09
N SER A 156 -7.76 -11.76 1.90
CA SER A 156 -8.74 -10.78 1.43
C SER A 156 -8.09 -9.56 0.77
N ALA A 157 -7.09 -8.94 1.41
CA ALA A 157 -6.53 -7.66 0.98
C ALA A 157 -5.51 -7.77 -0.16
N PHE A 158 -4.65 -8.79 -0.14
CA PHE A 158 -3.56 -8.92 -1.10
C PHE A 158 -3.95 -9.68 -2.35
N LEU A 159 -4.87 -10.64 -2.22
CA LEU A 159 -5.31 -11.43 -3.37
C LEU A 159 -6.29 -10.70 -4.29
N ASP A 160 -6.89 -9.61 -3.81
CA ASP A 160 -7.75 -8.72 -4.61
C ASP A 160 -6.93 -7.69 -5.40
N SER A 161 -5.63 -7.54 -5.12
CA SER A 161 -4.75 -6.54 -5.75
C SER A 161 -3.32 -7.07 -5.93
N GLN A 162 -3.19 -8.26 -6.54
CA GLN A 162 -1.92 -8.98 -6.72
C GLN A 162 -0.77 -8.10 -7.26
N ASN A 163 -1.01 -7.29 -8.30
CA ASN A 163 0.02 -6.44 -8.89
C ASN A 163 0.53 -5.36 -7.92
N ALA A 164 -0.37 -4.80 -7.10
CA ALA A 164 0.01 -3.78 -6.11
C ALA A 164 0.77 -4.42 -4.96
N THR A 165 0.39 -5.64 -4.56
CA THR A 165 1.15 -6.43 -3.57
C THR A 165 2.57 -6.72 -4.03
N LEU A 166 2.77 -7.17 -5.26
CA LEU A 166 4.12 -7.42 -5.79
C LEU A 166 4.96 -6.14 -5.83
N GLN A 167 4.36 -5.00 -6.15
CA GLN A 167 5.04 -3.70 -6.10
C GLN A 167 5.51 -3.37 -4.68
N VAL A 168 4.61 -3.44 -3.70
CA VAL A 168 4.93 -3.12 -2.29
C VAL A 168 6.00 -4.06 -1.72
N MET A 169 5.98 -5.33 -2.09
CA MET A 169 7.01 -6.30 -1.68
C MET A 169 8.39 -5.98 -2.26
N SER A 170 8.46 -5.31 -3.42
CA SER A 170 9.73 -4.93 -4.06
C SER A 170 10.34 -3.64 -3.49
N ASP A 171 9.53 -2.81 -2.84
CA ASP A 171 9.96 -1.57 -2.20
C ASP A 171 10.63 -1.91 -0.86
N LYS A 172 11.95 -2.09 -0.91
CA LYS A 172 12.79 -2.52 0.23
C LYS A 172 12.56 -1.65 1.47
N VAL A 173 12.10 -2.26 2.56
CA VAL A 173 12.11 -1.65 3.89
C VAL A 173 13.27 -2.26 4.69
N GLY A 174 14.29 -1.44 4.96
CA GLY A 174 15.51 -1.88 5.66
C GLY A 174 15.28 -2.27 7.12
N GLY A 175 16.18 -3.13 7.64
CA GLY A 175 16.42 -3.34 9.08
C GLY A 175 15.72 -4.53 9.75
N GLU A 176 14.76 -5.21 9.11
CA GLU A 176 13.97 -6.29 9.75
C GLU A 176 13.74 -7.52 8.83
N GLU A 177 14.80 -7.95 8.15
CA GLU A 177 14.76 -8.90 7.02
C GLU A 177 14.13 -10.27 7.33
N VAL A 178 14.35 -10.84 8.52
CA VAL A 178 13.78 -12.16 8.88
C VAL A 178 12.25 -12.10 8.98
N TYR A 179 11.69 -11.01 9.49
CA TYR A 179 10.24 -10.84 9.59
C TYR A 179 9.62 -10.58 8.21
N TYR A 180 10.32 -9.82 7.37
CA TYR A 180 9.91 -9.61 5.98
C TYR A 180 10.00 -10.90 5.17
N HIS A 181 10.99 -11.75 5.39
CA HIS A 181 11.12 -13.04 4.74
C HIS A 181 9.90 -13.92 5.01
N SER A 182 9.57 -14.18 6.28
CA SER A 182 8.42 -15.00 6.64
C SER A 182 7.10 -14.39 6.12
N LEU A 183 6.97 -13.07 6.12
CA LEU A 183 5.82 -12.36 5.59
C LEU A 183 5.70 -12.49 4.06
N ASN A 184 6.79 -12.26 3.33
CA ASN A 184 6.86 -12.38 1.87
C ASN A 184 6.54 -13.81 1.42
N VAL A 185 7.17 -14.80 2.07
CA VAL A 185 6.91 -16.21 1.80
C VAL A 185 5.45 -16.54 2.03
N THR A 186 4.85 -16.04 3.11
CA THR A 186 3.42 -16.26 3.40
C THR A 186 2.53 -15.66 2.31
N ILE A 187 2.76 -14.40 1.92
CA ILE A 187 1.94 -13.71 0.92
C ILE A 187 2.03 -14.40 -0.43
N LEU A 188 3.23 -14.69 -0.91
CA LEU A 188 3.46 -15.39 -2.18
C LEU A 188 2.88 -16.81 -2.15
N ALA A 189 3.00 -17.51 -1.01
CA ALA A 189 2.42 -18.84 -0.86
C ALA A 189 0.89 -18.82 -0.96
N LEU A 190 0.25 -17.85 -0.30
CA LEU A 190 -1.21 -17.67 -0.37
C LEU A 190 -1.69 -17.27 -1.77
N MET A 191 -0.92 -16.43 -2.48
CA MET A 191 -1.21 -16.06 -3.87
C MET A 191 -1.22 -17.29 -4.78
N LEU A 192 -0.15 -18.10 -4.74
CA LEU A 192 -0.08 -19.33 -5.54
C LEU A 192 -1.15 -20.36 -5.11
N ALA A 193 -1.44 -20.47 -3.81
CA ALA A 193 -2.46 -21.38 -3.32
C ALA A 193 -3.86 -21.04 -3.86
N LYS A 194 -4.20 -19.74 -3.93
CA LYS A 194 -5.44 -19.27 -4.56
C LYS A 194 -5.48 -19.64 -6.05
N ASP A 195 -4.41 -19.37 -6.77
CA ASP A 195 -4.34 -19.66 -8.21
C ASP A 195 -4.41 -21.17 -8.51
N LEU A 196 -3.90 -22.01 -7.59
CA LEU A 196 -4.00 -23.46 -7.64
C LEU A 196 -5.32 -24.03 -7.08
N GLY A 197 -6.23 -23.17 -6.61
CA GLY A 197 -7.55 -23.57 -6.12
C GLY A 197 -7.55 -24.30 -4.78
N PHE A 198 -6.61 -23.99 -3.89
CA PHE A 198 -6.58 -24.57 -2.54
C PHE A 198 -7.84 -24.17 -1.76
N PRO A 199 -8.47 -25.09 -1.01
CA PRO A 199 -9.56 -24.74 -0.10
C PRO A 199 -9.12 -23.72 0.95
N ASN A 200 -10.04 -22.84 1.37
CA ASN A 200 -9.74 -21.78 2.35
C ASN A 200 -9.09 -22.32 3.64
N GLU A 201 -9.57 -23.46 4.15
CA GLU A 201 -8.99 -24.10 5.34
C GLU A 201 -7.52 -24.50 5.10
N MET A 202 -7.22 -25.10 3.95
CA MET A 202 -5.85 -25.47 3.58
C MET A 202 -4.96 -24.25 3.35
N ALA A 203 -5.50 -23.18 2.73
CA ALA A 203 -4.79 -21.92 2.55
C ALA A 203 -4.48 -21.26 3.91
N ARG A 204 -5.40 -21.35 4.87
CA ARG A 204 -5.19 -20.83 6.23
C ARG A 204 -4.06 -21.56 6.95
N GLU A 205 -4.06 -22.89 6.92
CA GLU A 205 -2.99 -23.70 7.51
C GLU A 205 -1.65 -23.54 6.79
N LEU A 206 -1.66 -23.39 5.46
CA LEU A 206 -0.49 -23.01 4.67
C LEU A 206 0.05 -21.66 5.13
N GLY A 207 -0.81 -20.66 5.33
CA GLY A 207 -0.41 -19.32 5.78
C GLY A 207 0.26 -19.36 7.15
N ILE A 208 -0.37 -20.00 8.13
CA ILE A 208 0.20 -20.15 9.48
C ILE A 208 1.53 -20.92 9.43
N GLY A 209 1.58 -22.02 8.69
CA GLY A 209 2.80 -22.80 8.49
C GLY A 209 3.92 -22.01 7.82
N SER A 210 3.58 -21.14 6.85
CA SER A 210 4.52 -20.28 6.14
C SER A 210 5.05 -19.16 7.03
N MET A 211 4.23 -18.57 7.89
CA MET A 211 4.68 -17.57 8.86
C MET A 211 5.71 -18.16 9.84
N LEU A 212 5.54 -19.42 10.21
CA LEU A 212 6.35 -20.09 11.23
C LEU A 212 7.38 -21.07 10.68
N HIS A 213 7.58 -21.16 9.37
CA HIS A 213 8.44 -22.18 8.75
C HIS A 213 9.87 -22.16 9.33
N ASP A 214 10.38 -20.96 9.59
CA ASP A 214 11.72 -20.69 10.09
C ASP A 214 11.77 -20.37 11.60
N ILE A 215 10.68 -20.60 12.35
CA ILE A 215 10.64 -20.23 13.79
C ILE A 215 11.73 -20.91 14.62
N GLY A 216 12.20 -22.09 14.20
CA GLY A 216 13.29 -22.79 14.88
C GLY A 216 14.66 -22.12 14.73
N LEU A 217 14.81 -21.11 13.88
CA LEU A 217 16.06 -20.33 13.79
C LEU A 217 16.37 -19.62 15.11
N ILE A 218 15.38 -19.37 15.97
CA ILE A 218 15.59 -18.76 17.29
C ILE A 218 16.50 -19.59 18.21
N GLU A 219 16.62 -20.89 17.94
CA GLU A 219 17.48 -21.82 18.70
C GLU A 219 18.87 -21.96 18.07
N ILE A 220 19.11 -21.34 16.91
CA ILE A 220 20.39 -21.39 16.21
C ILE A 220 21.29 -20.23 16.71
N PRO A 221 22.54 -20.51 17.12
CA PRO A 221 23.44 -19.45 17.58
C PRO A 221 23.73 -18.37 16.52
N ASP A 222 23.78 -17.10 16.94
CA ASP A 222 24.06 -15.94 16.08
C ASP A 222 25.33 -16.09 15.25
N ARG A 223 26.39 -16.71 15.80
CA ARG A 223 27.65 -16.98 15.06
C ARG A 223 27.46 -17.79 13.79
N VAL A 224 26.37 -18.55 13.68
CA VAL A 224 25.98 -19.30 12.48
C VAL A 224 25.00 -18.46 11.66
N LEU A 225 23.98 -17.86 12.30
CA LEU A 225 22.94 -17.09 11.60
C LEU A 225 23.49 -15.86 10.86
N LEU A 226 24.42 -15.13 11.47
CA LEU A 226 25.03 -13.91 10.95
C LEU A 226 26.20 -14.18 9.99
N LYS A 227 26.46 -15.44 9.65
CA LYS A 227 27.49 -15.82 8.69
C LYS A 227 26.87 -16.11 7.32
N ASN A 228 27.57 -15.73 6.26
CA ASN A 228 27.14 -16.00 4.88
C ASN A 228 26.94 -17.51 4.66
N PRO A 229 25.74 -17.96 4.20
CA PRO A 229 25.49 -19.36 3.91
C PRO A 229 26.49 -20.03 2.95
N GLU A 230 27.06 -19.26 2.01
CA GLU A 230 28.08 -19.75 1.07
C GLU A 230 29.40 -20.14 1.78
N GLU A 231 29.67 -19.55 2.94
CA GLU A 231 30.89 -19.77 3.72
C GLU A 231 30.74 -20.87 4.78
N TYR A 232 29.56 -21.49 4.89
CA TYR A 232 29.34 -22.52 5.89
C TYR A 232 30.25 -23.71 5.64
N ASN A 233 30.80 -24.26 6.73
CA ASN A 233 31.33 -25.62 6.72
C ASN A 233 30.20 -26.64 6.93
N ASN A 234 30.52 -27.93 6.84
CA ASN A 234 29.51 -29.00 6.96
C ASN A 234 28.84 -29.03 8.34
N ALA A 235 29.56 -28.71 9.41
CA ALA A 235 28.99 -28.68 10.75
C ALA A 235 28.03 -27.49 10.94
N GLU A 236 28.36 -26.32 10.38
CA GLU A 236 27.49 -25.14 10.38
C GLU A 236 26.23 -25.36 9.54
N ARG A 237 26.36 -25.96 8.35
CA ARG A 237 25.20 -26.38 7.54
C ARG A 237 24.28 -27.33 8.30
N THR A 238 24.87 -28.35 8.93
CA THR A 238 24.10 -29.34 9.71
C THR A 238 23.43 -28.69 10.91
N LEU A 239 24.12 -27.81 11.63
CA LEU A 239 23.57 -27.10 12.78
C LEU A 239 22.43 -26.18 12.35
N ARG A 240 22.59 -25.38 11.29
CA ARG A 240 21.51 -24.54 10.78
C ARG A 240 20.30 -25.37 10.35
N ALA A 241 20.50 -26.51 9.69
CA ALA A 241 19.41 -27.40 9.27
C ALA A 241 18.57 -27.93 10.45
N GLN A 242 19.10 -27.91 11.69
CA GLN A 242 18.33 -28.30 12.89
C GLN A 242 17.17 -27.36 13.21
N HIS A 243 17.10 -26.15 12.63
CA HIS A 243 15.96 -25.25 12.81
C HIS A 243 14.63 -25.92 12.45
N VAL A 244 14.62 -26.89 11.53
CA VAL A 244 13.41 -27.64 11.20
C VAL A 244 12.91 -28.42 12.43
N GLU A 245 13.79 -29.16 13.10
CA GLU A 245 13.43 -29.94 14.29
C GLU A 245 13.11 -29.04 15.48
N TYR A 246 13.84 -27.95 15.67
CA TYR A 246 13.51 -26.93 16.68
C TYR A 246 12.15 -26.29 16.43
N GLY A 247 11.86 -25.95 15.18
CA GLY A 247 10.58 -25.40 14.75
C GLY A 247 9.43 -26.37 14.99
N LEU A 248 9.63 -27.67 14.75
CA LEU A 248 8.63 -28.70 15.08
C LEU A 248 8.42 -28.85 16.58
N ALA A 249 9.47 -28.78 17.39
CA ALA A 249 9.35 -28.82 18.85
C ALA A 249 8.54 -27.63 19.38
N ILE A 250 8.85 -26.43 18.90
CA ILE A 250 8.10 -25.20 19.23
C ILE A 250 6.65 -25.32 18.76
N GLY A 251 6.44 -25.68 17.49
CA GLY A 251 5.12 -25.82 16.87
C GLY A 251 4.20 -26.78 17.62
N ARG A 252 4.72 -27.94 18.04
CA ARG A 252 3.96 -28.91 18.85
C ARG A 252 3.62 -28.35 20.22
N LYS A 253 4.56 -27.64 20.86
CA LYS A 253 4.36 -27.05 22.19
C LYS A 253 3.28 -25.97 22.19
N ILE A 254 3.20 -25.17 21.12
CA ILE A 254 2.19 -24.12 20.97
C ILE A 254 0.86 -24.63 20.41
N GLY A 255 0.80 -25.88 19.94
CA GLY A 255 -0.43 -26.52 19.48
C GLY A 255 -0.76 -26.27 18.01
N LEU A 256 0.24 -26.17 17.14
CA LEU A 256 0.01 -26.09 15.69
C LEU A 256 -0.68 -27.34 15.13
N SER A 257 -1.47 -27.13 14.08
CA SER A 257 -2.11 -28.22 13.35
C SER A 257 -1.08 -29.15 12.69
N PRO A 258 -1.43 -30.41 12.41
CA PRO A 258 -0.59 -31.30 11.62
C PRO A 258 -0.21 -30.73 10.25
N GLN A 259 -1.08 -29.94 9.63
CA GLN A 259 -0.88 -29.32 8.31
C GLN A 259 0.16 -28.20 8.38
N ALA A 260 0.07 -27.31 9.37
CA ALA A 260 1.07 -26.26 9.60
C ALA A 260 2.43 -26.87 10.00
N LEU A 261 2.43 -27.92 10.83
CA LEU A 261 3.63 -28.67 11.17
C LEU A 261 4.25 -29.36 9.94
N ALA A 262 3.44 -29.83 8.99
CA ALA A 262 3.94 -30.43 7.76
C ALA A 262 4.75 -29.40 6.95
N VAL A 263 4.26 -28.17 6.83
CA VAL A 263 4.99 -27.07 6.19
C VAL A 263 6.35 -26.84 6.86
N ILE A 264 6.38 -26.67 8.18
CA ILE A 264 7.63 -26.50 8.94
C ILE A 264 8.57 -27.68 8.70
N SER A 265 8.08 -28.92 8.76
CA SER A 265 8.92 -30.12 8.62
C SER A 265 9.52 -30.34 7.23
N GLN A 266 8.92 -29.74 6.19
CA GLN A 266 9.16 -30.13 4.80
C GLN A 266 9.51 -28.96 3.87
N HIS A 267 9.56 -27.71 4.35
CA HIS A 267 9.81 -26.54 3.49
C HIS A 267 11.22 -26.50 2.86
N HIS A 268 12.13 -27.37 3.29
CA HIS A 268 13.44 -27.61 2.67
C HIS A 268 13.55 -28.94 1.92
N GLU A 269 12.46 -29.71 1.83
CA GLU A 269 12.42 -30.94 1.04
C GLU A 269 12.29 -30.60 -0.45
N MET A 270 12.96 -31.38 -1.29
CA MET A 270 12.96 -31.20 -2.73
C MET A 270 12.35 -32.43 -3.39
N VAL A 271 11.59 -32.25 -4.47
CA VAL A 271 10.85 -33.33 -5.14
C VAL A 271 11.75 -34.49 -5.61
N ASP A 272 13.01 -34.20 -5.94
CA ASP A 272 14.02 -35.19 -6.33
C ASP A 272 14.68 -35.93 -5.14
N GLY A 273 14.43 -35.47 -3.91
CA GLY A 273 15.00 -35.97 -2.66
C GLY A 273 16.38 -35.41 -2.34
N SER A 274 16.81 -34.31 -2.98
CA SER A 274 18.05 -33.61 -2.62
C SER A 274 17.91 -32.72 -1.37
N GLY A 275 16.67 -32.51 -0.90
CA GLY A 275 16.35 -31.68 0.25
C GLY A 275 16.60 -32.34 1.61
N TYR A 276 16.19 -31.64 2.66
CA TYR A 276 16.38 -32.04 4.06
C TYR A 276 15.12 -31.68 4.89
N PRO A 277 14.92 -32.26 6.10
CA PRO A 277 15.80 -33.19 6.82
C PRO A 277 15.64 -34.67 6.47
N LYS A 278 14.52 -35.08 5.86
CA LYS A 278 14.20 -36.49 5.60
C LYS A 278 14.46 -36.93 4.17
N ALA A 279 14.81 -36.01 3.27
CA ALA A 279 15.02 -36.29 1.85
C ALA A 279 13.79 -36.96 1.22
N CYS A 280 12.61 -36.45 1.57
CA CYS A 280 11.33 -36.88 1.04
C CYS A 280 11.30 -36.72 -0.50
N LYS A 281 10.56 -37.57 -1.21
CA LYS A 281 10.45 -37.52 -2.68
C LYS A 281 9.02 -37.37 -3.14
N GLY A 282 8.81 -36.59 -4.20
CA GLY A 282 7.53 -36.43 -4.87
C GLY A 282 6.35 -36.20 -3.92
N ASP A 283 5.42 -37.14 -3.88
CA ASP A 283 4.16 -37.07 -3.11
C ASP A 283 4.31 -37.39 -1.62
N ALA A 284 5.50 -37.77 -1.16
CA ALA A 284 5.79 -37.81 0.28
C ALA A 284 5.86 -36.41 0.91
N ILE A 285 6.04 -35.37 0.08
CA ILE A 285 6.04 -33.97 0.49
C ILE A 285 4.63 -33.43 0.34
N SER A 286 4.08 -32.83 1.39
CA SER A 286 2.74 -32.24 1.35
C SER A 286 2.66 -31.15 0.28
N ALA A 287 1.52 -31.02 -0.38
CA ALA A 287 1.33 -30.00 -1.42
C ALA A 287 1.59 -28.58 -0.90
N ALA A 288 1.19 -28.30 0.34
CA ALA A 288 1.49 -27.04 1.03
C ALA A 288 2.99 -26.84 1.19
N ALA A 289 3.75 -27.84 1.68
CA ALA A 289 5.19 -27.71 1.86
C ALA A 289 5.95 -27.58 0.53
N ARG A 290 5.53 -28.27 -0.55
CA ARG A 290 6.12 -28.07 -1.88
C ARG A 290 5.96 -26.63 -2.37
N LEU A 291 4.79 -26.04 -2.14
CA LEU A 291 4.50 -24.67 -2.49
C LEU A 291 5.40 -23.70 -1.69
N VAL A 292 5.49 -23.89 -0.37
CA VAL A 292 6.37 -23.08 0.48
C VAL A 292 7.85 -23.25 0.10
N ALA A 293 8.31 -24.45 -0.24
CA ALA A 293 9.70 -24.68 -0.65
C ALA A 293 10.08 -23.88 -1.91
N VAL A 294 9.18 -23.82 -2.89
CA VAL A 294 9.36 -23.01 -4.12
C VAL A 294 9.41 -21.53 -3.78
N VAL A 295 8.45 -21.05 -3.01
CA VAL A 295 8.35 -19.63 -2.64
C VAL A 295 9.51 -19.18 -1.76
N ASN A 296 9.91 -20.00 -0.79
CA ASN A 296 11.06 -19.76 0.08
C ASN A 296 12.35 -19.63 -0.75
N SER A 297 12.54 -20.51 -1.74
CA SER A 297 13.68 -20.44 -2.64
C SER A 297 13.64 -19.15 -3.49
N TYR A 298 12.47 -18.77 -3.99
CA TYR A 298 12.29 -17.53 -4.76
C TYR A 298 12.59 -16.28 -3.92
N ASP A 299 12.04 -16.18 -2.70
CA ASP A 299 12.25 -15.02 -1.84
C ASP A 299 13.71 -14.88 -1.43
N ASN A 300 14.40 -15.98 -1.09
CA ASN A 300 15.84 -15.94 -0.78
C ASN A 300 16.72 -15.47 -1.96
N LEU A 301 16.28 -15.71 -3.21
CA LEU A 301 17.00 -15.23 -4.41
C LEU A 301 16.73 -13.75 -4.69
N CYS A 302 15.51 -13.28 -4.45
CA CYS A 302 15.12 -11.88 -4.71
C CYS A 302 15.49 -10.94 -3.55
N ASN A 303 15.47 -11.45 -2.34
CA ASN A 303 15.66 -10.73 -1.08
C ASN A 303 16.72 -11.45 -0.23
N PRO A 304 17.98 -11.52 -0.69
CA PRO A 304 19.05 -12.14 0.09
C PRO A 304 19.28 -11.36 1.38
N LEU A 305 19.60 -12.08 2.46
CA LEU A 305 19.95 -11.47 3.75
C LEU A 305 21.14 -10.50 3.59
N ASP A 306 20.98 -9.24 3.97
CA ASP A 306 22.05 -8.24 4.01
C ASP A 306 22.80 -8.35 5.34
N ILE A 307 23.78 -9.24 5.36
CA ILE A 307 24.62 -9.52 6.53
C ILE A 307 25.44 -8.29 6.95
N GLN A 308 25.65 -7.31 6.06
CA GLN A 308 26.45 -6.12 6.37
C GLN A 308 25.68 -5.09 7.22
N GLN A 309 24.35 -5.00 7.10
CA GLN A 309 23.54 -4.08 7.92
C GLN A 309 23.38 -4.53 9.38
N GLY A 310 23.57 -5.81 9.69
CA GLY A 310 23.53 -6.32 11.06
C GLY A 310 24.72 -5.91 11.93
N HIS A 311 25.82 -5.46 11.31
CA HIS A 311 27.05 -5.04 12.01
C HIS A 311 26.99 -3.60 12.57
N ASP A 312 26.14 -2.73 12.01
CA ASP A 312 26.09 -1.31 12.37
C ASP A 312 25.02 -0.99 13.44
N ALA A 313 24.27 -2.00 13.92
CA ALA A 313 23.17 -1.87 14.87
C ALA A 313 23.51 -2.29 16.32
N THR A 314 24.78 -2.56 16.64
CA THR A 314 25.26 -2.84 18.01
C THR A 314 26.08 -1.70 18.61
#